data_AF-G2Z1V7-F1
#
_entry.id   AF-G2Z1V7-F1
#
_cell.length_a   1.000
_cell.length_b   1.000
_cell.length_c   1.000
_cell.angle_alpha   90.00
_cell.angle_beta   90.00
_cell.angle_gamma   90.00
#
_symmetry.space_group_name_H-M   'P 1'
#
loop_
_entity.id
_entity.type
_entity.pdbx_description
1 polymer ?
#
loop_
_entity_poly.entity_id
_entity_poly.type
_entity_poly.pdbx_seq_one_letter_code
_entity_poly.pdbx_strand_id
1 'polypeptide(L)'
;MKLKIIKDDITKIAVDAIVNAANSSLLGGGGVDGAIHSIGGKQILEECIVIRNKQGGCNTGEAVITSAGNLPSNFVIHTVGPVWNGDKEEKKLLLENCYRNVLELAVSNNIKTIAFPNISTGIYHFPKDKAAEIAINTVTNFIQKDKIEEVIFVCFDEENYEIYDSLLKIVLKKKKLVHAALFGLAVGDALGVPVEFKSRESLKMNPVKGMQEFGTHNQPKGTWSDDSSLTFCLAESLCKGYTIESIAKNFLQWYNSQIWTPHGEIFDNGIATSIAMHALNQGVVPTLAGGKDENSNGNGSLMRILPLVFYSKDFSIEQRFQIIKEVSSITHAHIRSVLACFMYIEFALQIIKGNDKWISFKNMQLEVAHFLDNNAICSQDEFDKFHRIMYIHSNLDYKIIPIHEYSEAEINSSGYVLHSLEASIWCILNSNSYQETVLKAVNLGGDTDTTAAIAGGLAGLIYGYDAIPKEWIHVLARKNDIEKLCDKLSEKYEIH
;
A
#
# COMPACT_ATOMS: atom_id res chain seq x y z
N MET A 1 -17.94 -3.25 5.28
CA MET A 1 -17.63 -3.52 6.69
C MET A 1 -16.62 -2.53 7.27
N LYS A 2 -17.07 -1.76 8.26
CA LYS A 2 -16.25 -0.92 9.14
C LYS A 2 -15.74 -1.77 10.32
N LEU A 3 -14.50 -1.54 10.74
CA LEU A 3 -13.93 -2.18 11.93
C LEU A 3 -13.78 -1.16 13.04
N LYS A 4 -14.17 -1.54 14.25
CA LYS A 4 -14.04 -0.74 15.46
C LYS A 4 -13.42 -1.59 16.56
N ILE A 5 -12.62 -0.96 17.41
CA ILE A 5 -12.17 -1.51 18.68
C ILE A 5 -12.69 -0.63 19.80
N ILE A 6 -13.18 -1.23 20.88
CA ILE A 6 -13.53 -0.53 22.11
C ILE A 6 -13.06 -1.31 23.32
N LYS A 7 -12.76 -0.59 24.41
CA LYS A 7 -12.55 -1.19 25.71
C LYS A 7 -13.83 -1.07 26.55
N ASP A 8 -14.60 -2.14 26.65
CA ASP A 8 -15.87 -2.15 27.39
C ASP A 8 -16.33 -3.59 27.70
N ASP A 9 -17.50 -3.71 28.34
CA ASP A 9 -18.24 -4.94 28.54
C ASP A 9 -19.17 -5.22 27.35
N ILE A 10 -18.97 -6.36 26.68
CA ILE A 10 -19.74 -6.76 25.50
C ILE A 10 -21.25 -6.82 25.75
N THR A 11 -21.68 -7.07 27.00
CA THR A 11 -23.10 -7.16 27.37
C THR A 11 -23.83 -5.82 27.31
N LYS A 12 -23.11 -4.70 27.17
CA LYS A 12 -23.65 -3.35 27.06
C LYS A 12 -23.74 -2.83 25.63
N ILE A 13 -23.25 -3.61 24.65
CA ILE A 13 -23.05 -3.14 23.28
C ILE A 13 -24.33 -3.33 22.47
N ALA A 14 -24.91 -2.21 22.03
CA ALA A 14 -26.09 -2.20 21.17
C ALA A 14 -25.71 -2.43 19.70
N VAL A 15 -25.96 -3.65 19.22
CA VAL A 15 -25.70 -4.13 17.85
C VAL A 15 -26.72 -5.22 17.51
N ASP A 16 -26.80 -5.66 16.25
CA ASP A 16 -27.71 -6.74 15.86
C ASP A 16 -27.36 -8.05 16.58
N ALA A 17 -26.07 -8.40 16.67
CA ALA A 17 -25.63 -9.61 17.37
C ALA A 17 -24.36 -9.39 18.18
N ILE A 18 -24.34 -9.91 19.41
CA ILE A 18 -23.09 -10.08 20.16
C ILE A 18 -22.63 -11.54 20.06
N VAL A 19 -21.33 -11.75 20.17
CA VAL A 19 -20.73 -13.08 20.13
C VAL A 19 -20.43 -13.55 21.55
N ASN A 20 -20.84 -14.77 21.86
CA ASN A 20 -20.52 -15.43 23.10
C ASN A 20 -19.41 -16.46 22.87
N ALA A 21 -18.29 -16.33 23.60
CA ALA A 21 -17.28 -17.39 23.68
C ALA A 21 -17.76 -18.48 24.65
N ALA A 22 -18.60 -19.37 24.12
CA ALA A 22 -19.27 -20.42 24.85
C ALA A 22 -18.38 -21.66 25.03
N ASN A 23 -18.85 -22.60 25.85
CA ASN A 23 -18.32 -23.94 25.93
C ASN A 23 -19.22 -24.95 25.18
N SER A 24 -18.72 -26.15 24.92
CA SER A 24 -19.39 -27.15 24.09
C SER A 24 -20.75 -27.63 24.62
N SER A 25 -21.01 -27.44 25.92
CA SER A 25 -22.30 -27.81 26.51
C SER A 25 -23.44 -26.86 26.15
N LEU A 26 -23.14 -25.59 25.80
CA LEU A 26 -24.11 -24.50 25.64
C LEU A 26 -24.94 -24.18 26.89
N LEU A 27 -24.64 -24.76 28.06
CA LEU A 27 -25.43 -24.59 29.29
C LEU A 27 -24.90 -23.45 30.18
N GLY A 28 -24.22 -22.47 29.59
CA GLY A 28 -23.52 -21.41 30.30
C GLY A 28 -22.18 -21.86 30.91
N GLY A 29 -21.49 -20.92 31.53
CA GLY A 29 -20.09 -21.08 31.92
C GLY A 29 -19.55 -19.86 32.68
N GLY A 30 -18.23 -19.72 32.71
CA GLY A 30 -17.55 -18.57 33.32
C GLY A 30 -17.18 -17.48 32.32
N GLY A 31 -16.58 -16.39 32.80
CA GLY A 31 -16.10 -15.30 31.95
C GLY A 31 -17.23 -14.62 31.17
N VAL A 32 -17.02 -14.39 29.87
CA VAL A 32 -18.00 -13.71 29.01
C VAL A 32 -19.32 -14.47 28.88
N ASP A 33 -19.26 -15.80 28.86
CA ASP A 33 -20.44 -16.68 28.77
C ASP A 33 -21.35 -16.51 29.98
N GLY A 34 -20.75 -16.51 31.19
CA GLY A 34 -21.46 -16.25 32.43
C GLY A 34 -22.09 -14.86 32.48
N ALA A 35 -21.37 -13.83 32.02
CA ALA A 35 -21.87 -12.45 31.96
C ALA A 35 -23.08 -12.31 31.02
N ILE A 36 -22.99 -12.90 29.82
CA ILE A 36 -24.06 -12.90 28.81
C ILE A 36 -25.31 -13.61 29.35
N HIS A 37 -25.17 -14.80 29.92
CA HIS A 37 -26.31 -15.52 30.52
C HIS A 37 -26.91 -14.78 31.71
N SER A 38 -26.07 -14.14 32.54
CA SER A 38 -26.54 -13.40 33.72
C SER A 38 -27.40 -12.19 33.34
N ILE A 39 -27.03 -11.47 32.27
CA ILE A 39 -27.71 -10.25 31.85
C ILE A 39 -28.85 -10.56 30.89
N GLY A 40 -28.63 -11.40 29.89
CA GLY A 40 -29.62 -11.77 28.88
C GLY A 40 -30.79 -12.59 29.42
N GLY A 41 -30.65 -13.19 30.61
CA GLY A 41 -31.72 -13.88 31.31
C GLY A 41 -31.97 -15.31 30.81
N LYS A 42 -33.06 -15.91 31.30
CA LYS A 42 -33.33 -17.35 31.10
C LYS A 42 -33.58 -17.77 29.66
N GLN A 43 -34.08 -16.85 28.83
CA GLN A 43 -34.44 -17.13 27.44
C GLN A 43 -33.26 -17.69 26.63
N ILE A 44 -32.06 -17.12 26.78
CA ILE A 44 -30.85 -17.60 26.09
C ILE A 44 -30.58 -19.06 26.46
N LEU A 45 -30.65 -19.39 27.76
CA LEU A 45 -30.39 -20.75 28.23
C LEU A 45 -31.45 -21.73 27.75
N GLU A 46 -32.73 -21.34 27.73
CA GLU A 46 -33.83 -22.15 27.23
C GLU A 46 -33.65 -22.50 25.74
N GLU A 47 -33.28 -21.51 24.92
CA GLU A 47 -32.99 -21.73 23.50
C GLU A 47 -31.74 -22.59 23.29
N CYS A 48 -30.68 -22.37 24.07
CA CYS A 48 -29.49 -23.23 24.06
C CYS A 48 -29.82 -24.68 24.40
N ILE A 49 -30.71 -24.94 25.37
CA ILE A 49 -31.18 -26.29 25.71
C ILE A 49 -31.91 -26.94 24.52
N VAL A 50 -32.75 -26.18 23.81
CA VAL A 50 -33.45 -26.67 22.61
C VAL A 50 -32.44 -27.07 21.52
N ILE A 51 -31.47 -26.20 21.24
CA ILE A 51 -30.39 -26.47 20.26
C ILE A 51 -29.61 -27.72 20.67
N ARG A 52 -29.16 -27.79 21.92
CA ARG A 52 -28.42 -28.92 22.47
C ARG A 52 -29.22 -30.23 22.38
N ASN A 53 -30.51 -30.22 22.71
CA ASN A 53 -31.35 -31.41 22.61
C ASN A 53 -31.52 -31.89 21.16
N LYS A 54 -31.45 -30.97 20.19
CA LYS A 54 -31.53 -31.28 18.76
C LYS A 54 -30.23 -31.84 18.19
N GLN A 55 -29.07 -31.34 18.61
CA GLN A 55 -27.78 -31.65 17.95
C GLN A 55 -26.63 -32.09 18.90
N GLY A 56 -26.89 -32.25 20.19
CA GLY A 56 -25.94 -32.73 21.20
C GLY A 56 -25.08 -31.65 21.89
N GLY A 57 -24.86 -30.50 21.25
CA GLY A 57 -24.06 -29.38 21.77
C GLY A 57 -23.51 -28.49 20.65
N CYS A 58 -22.35 -27.88 20.88
CA CYS A 58 -21.59 -27.15 19.86
C CYS A 58 -20.13 -27.61 19.88
N ASN A 59 -19.61 -28.03 18.72
CA ASN A 59 -18.22 -28.45 18.62
C ASN A 59 -17.28 -27.24 18.65
N THR A 60 -16.03 -27.45 19.04
CA THR A 60 -14.99 -26.43 18.94
C THR A 60 -14.84 -25.95 17.49
N GLY A 61 -14.77 -24.65 17.27
CA GLY A 61 -14.75 -24.05 15.93
C GLY A 61 -16.14 -23.81 15.32
N GLU A 62 -17.19 -24.38 15.90
CA GLU A 62 -18.57 -24.20 15.41
C GLU A 62 -19.31 -23.09 16.17
N ALA A 63 -20.38 -22.61 15.56
CA ALA A 63 -21.24 -21.57 16.11
C ALA A 63 -22.74 -21.91 15.98
N VAL A 64 -23.55 -21.40 16.91
CA VAL A 64 -25.02 -21.47 16.91
C VAL A 64 -25.62 -20.12 17.31
N ILE A 65 -26.89 -19.88 17.00
CA ILE A 65 -27.55 -18.59 17.23
C ILE A 65 -28.80 -18.74 18.10
N THR A 66 -29.01 -17.77 19.00
CA THR A 66 -30.20 -17.61 19.84
C THR A 66 -30.66 -16.15 19.81
N SER A 67 -31.85 -15.87 20.34
CA SER A 67 -32.26 -14.51 20.71
C SER A 67 -31.42 -14.00 21.89
N ALA A 68 -31.28 -12.68 22.03
CA ALA A 68 -30.44 -12.10 23.07
C ALA A 68 -31.13 -11.87 24.43
N GLY A 69 -32.41 -12.24 24.57
CA GLY A 69 -33.20 -11.98 25.77
C GLY A 69 -33.19 -10.49 26.16
N ASN A 70 -32.67 -10.16 27.35
CA ASN A 70 -32.65 -8.79 27.88
C ASN A 70 -31.43 -7.94 27.46
N LEU A 71 -30.52 -8.48 26.64
CA LEU A 71 -29.35 -7.73 26.17
C LEU A 71 -29.78 -6.63 25.19
N PRO A 72 -28.97 -5.56 25.02
CA PRO A 72 -29.23 -4.50 24.05
C PRO A 72 -28.99 -4.91 22.58
N SER A 73 -28.91 -6.22 22.30
CA SER A 73 -28.78 -6.79 20.96
C SER A 73 -30.00 -7.63 20.57
N ASN A 74 -30.15 -7.97 19.29
CA ASN A 74 -31.25 -8.82 18.84
C ASN A 74 -30.92 -10.31 18.99
N PHE A 75 -29.66 -10.67 18.74
CA PHE A 75 -29.17 -12.04 18.75
C PHE A 75 -27.91 -12.23 19.61
N VAL A 76 -27.68 -13.47 20.02
CA VAL A 76 -26.39 -13.95 20.54
C VAL A 76 -25.93 -15.10 19.65
N ILE A 77 -24.72 -14.97 19.10
CA ILE A 77 -24.07 -16.07 18.36
C ILE A 77 -23.05 -16.71 19.29
N HIS A 78 -23.31 -17.95 19.68
CA HIS A 78 -22.47 -18.74 20.57
C HIS A 78 -21.46 -19.53 19.75
N THR A 79 -20.17 -19.32 19.98
CA THR A 79 -19.10 -20.06 19.32
C THR A 79 -18.16 -20.68 20.34
N VAL A 80 -17.68 -21.88 20.06
CA VAL A 80 -16.83 -22.62 21.01
C VAL A 80 -15.37 -22.51 20.60
N GLY A 81 -14.62 -21.68 21.34
CA GLY A 81 -13.20 -21.47 21.11
C GLY A 81 -12.33 -22.67 21.51
N PRO A 82 -11.15 -22.86 20.90
CA PRO A 82 -10.21 -23.90 21.29
C PRO A 82 -9.52 -23.59 22.63
N VAL A 83 -9.25 -24.64 23.41
CA VAL A 83 -8.35 -24.58 24.58
C VAL A 83 -6.90 -24.58 24.10
N TRP A 84 -6.11 -23.64 24.59
CA TRP A 84 -4.69 -23.59 24.26
C TRP A 84 -3.89 -24.64 25.03
N ASN A 85 -3.19 -25.50 24.30
CA ASN A 85 -2.30 -26.52 24.85
C ASN A 85 -0.99 -26.64 24.04
N GLY A 86 -0.59 -25.54 23.42
CA GLY A 86 0.61 -25.44 22.58
C GLY A 86 0.30 -24.89 21.18
N ASP A 87 1.37 -24.52 20.47
CA ASP A 87 1.29 -23.91 19.15
C ASP A 87 1.11 -24.96 18.07
N LYS A 88 -0.13 -25.43 17.92
CA LYS A 88 -0.54 -26.40 16.90
C LYS A 88 -1.41 -25.70 15.86
N GLU A 89 -1.14 -25.95 14.58
CA GLU A 89 -1.93 -25.43 13.46
C GLU A 89 -3.43 -25.72 13.58
N GLU A 90 -3.79 -26.89 14.12
CA GLU A 90 -5.18 -27.25 14.42
C GLU A 90 -5.89 -26.19 15.32
N LYS A 91 -5.20 -25.64 16.32
CA LYS A 91 -5.79 -24.65 17.24
C LYS A 91 -6.00 -23.31 16.58
N LYS A 92 -5.10 -22.92 15.68
CA LYS A 92 -5.26 -21.71 14.87
C LYS A 92 -6.47 -21.86 13.96
N LEU A 93 -6.55 -22.97 13.23
CA LEU A 93 -7.68 -23.28 12.33
C LEU A 93 -9.02 -23.31 13.08
N LEU A 94 -9.08 -23.91 14.27
CA LEU A 94 -10.30 -23.93 15.08
C LEU A 94 -10.72 -22.52 15.55
N LEU A 95 -9.76 -21.66 15.89
CA LEU A 95 -10.08 -20.28 16.26
C LEU A 95 -10.53 -19.46 15.04
N GLU A 96 -9.89 -19.64 13.87
CA GLU A 96 -10.36 -19.06 12.60
C GLU A 96 -11.80 -19.48 12.28
N ASN A 97 -12.10 -20.77 12.44
CA ASN A 97 -13.46 -21.29 12.21
C ASN A 97 -14.50 -20.63 13.12
N CYS A 98 -14.15 -20.31 14.38
CA CYS A 98 -15.06 -19.58 15.27
C CYS A 98 -15.49 -18.25 14.65
N TYR A 99 -14.53 -17.42 14.21
CA TYR A 99 -14.83 -16.13 13.60
C TYR A 99 -15.58 -16.31 12.27
N ARG A 100 -15.14 -17.26 11.43
CA ARG A 100 -15.76 -17.53 10.13
C ARG A 100 -17.22 -17.96 10.25
N ASN A 101 -17.52 -18.96 11.08
CA ASN A 101 -18.85 -19.53 11.22
C ASN A 101 -19.82 -18.53 11.88
N VAL A 102 -19.33 -17.67 12.77
CA VAL A 102 -20.11 -16.53 13.28
C VAL A 102 -20.50 -15.57 12.16
N LEU A 103 -19.55 -15.18 11.29
CA LEU A 103 -19.83 -14.26 10.19
C LEU A 103 -20.79 -14.88 9.15
N GLU A 104 -20.67 -16.18 8.88
CA GLU A 104 -21.60 -16.93 8.02
C GLU A 104 -23.02 -17.00 8.60
N LEU A 105 -23.15 -17.24 9.90
CA LEU A 105 -24.43 -17.17 10.60
C LEU A 105 -25.03 -15.75 10.56
N ALA A 106 -24.20 -14.73 10.75
CA ALA A 106 -24.66 -13.35 10.66
C ALA A 106 -25.22 -13.04 9.26
N VAL A 107 -24.50 -13.42 8.20
CA VAL A 107 -24.97 -13.21 6.83
C VAL A 107 -26.27 -13.96 6.54
N SER A 108 -26.36 -15.23 6.92
CA SER A 108 -27.56 -16.04 6.67
C SER A 108 -28.80 -15.54 7.44
N ASN A 109 -28.60 -14.78 8.52
CA ASN A 109 -29.68 -14.18 9.32
C ASN A 109 -29.84 -12.67 9.10
N ASN A 110 -29.24 -12.09 8.05
CA ASN A 110 -29.30 -10.66 7.73
C ASN A 110 -28.83 -9.71 8.86
N ILE A 111 -27.93 -10.17 9.72
CA ILE A 111 -27.29 -9.38 10.78
C ILE A 111 -26.25 -8.45 10.15
N LYS A 112 -26.32 -7.15 10.45
CA LYS A 112 -25.47 -6.11 9.84
C LYS A 112 -24.38 -5.60 10.76
N THR A 113 -24.60 -5.65 12.07
CA THR A 113 -23.66 -5.16 13.09
C THR A 113 -23.34 -6.25 14.12
N ILE A 114 -22.06 -6.53 14.33
CA ILE A 114 -21.61 -7.66 15.16
C ILE A 114 -20.55 -7.20 16.16
N ALA A 115 -20.66 -7.61 17.42
CA ALA A 115 -19.63 -7.40 18.44
C ALA A 115 -18.95 -8.72 18.84
N PHE A 116 -17.63 -8.79 18.74
CA PHE A 116 -16.82 -9.94 19.15
C PHE A 116 -16.06 -9.66 20.46
N PRO A 117 -16.03 -10.63 21.40
CA PRO A 117 -15.06 -10.61 22.49
C PRO A 117 -13.73 -11.20 22.00
N ASN A 118 -12.70 -11.13 22.84
CA ASN A 118 -11.45 -11.87 22.64
C ASN A 118 -11.67 -13.37 22.90
N ILE A 119 -11.99 -14.13 21.84
CA ILE A 119 -12.30 -15.57 21.96
C ILE A 119 -11.06 -16.35 22.44
N SER A 120 -11.27 -17.25 23.39
CA SER A 120 -10.27 -18.15 23.99
C SER A 120 -9.13 -17.53 24.81
N THR A 121 -9.02 -16.21 24.93
CA THR A 121 -7.87 -15.58 25.64
C THR A 121 -7.99 -15.57 27.16
N GLY A 122 -9.20 -15.79 27.70
CA GLY A 122 -9.46 -15.87 29.14
C GLY A 122 -9.19 -17.26 29.70
N ILE A 123 -10.27 -17.99 30.03
CA ILE A 123 -10.23 -19.33 30.64
C ILE A 123 -9.43 -20.34 29.79
N TYR A 124 -9.44 -20.19 28.47
CA TYR A 124 -8.78 -21.10 27.53
C TYR A 124 -7.33 -20.74 27.21
N HIS A 125 -6.81 -19.65 27.81
CA HIS A 125 -5.40 -19.24 27.81
C HIS A 125 -4.73 -19.18 26.42
N PHE A 126 -5.50 -18.93 25.36
CA PHE A 126 -4.93 -18.66 24.05
C PHE A 126 -4.09 -17.38 24.10
N PRO A 127 -2.84 -17.37 23.60
CA PRO A 127 -2.00 -16.18 23.59
C PRO A 127 -2.73 -15.00 22.94
N LYS A 128 -2.82 -13.87 23.67
CA LYS A 128 -3.64 -12.71 23.28
C LYS A 128 -3.22 -12.13 21.94
N ASP A 129 -1.91 -12.02 21.69
CA ASP A 129 -1.30 -11.57 20.45
C ASP A 129 -1.71 -12.44 19.25
N LYS A 130 -1.56 -13.76 19.38
CA LYS A 130 -1.93 -14.72 18.31
C LYS A 130 -3.43 -14.76 18.07
N ALA A 131 -4.23 -14.73 19.14
CA ALA A 131 -5.68 -14.73 19.03
C ALA A 131 -6.20 -13.45 18.33
N ALA A 132 -5.60 -12.30 18.65
CA ALA A 132 -5.93 -11.03 18.02
C ALA A 132 -5.58 -11.01 16.52
N GLU A 133 -4.40 -11.51 16.17
CA GLU A 133 -3.98 -11.65 14.77
C GLU A 133 -4.96 -12.52 13.97
N ILE A 134 -5.31 -13.71 14.50
CA ILE A 134 -6.29 -14.61 13.89
C ILE A 134 -7.65 -13.93 13.72
N ALA A 135 -8.14 -13.24 14.76
CA ALA A 135 -9.42 -12.56 14.76
C ALA A 135 -9.48 -11.48 13.66
N ILE A 136 -8.49 -10.59 13.65
CA ILE A 136 -8.44 -9.47 12.71
C ILE A 136 -8.32 -10.02 11.29
N ASN A 137 -7.37 -10.92 11.03
CA ASN A 137 -7.15 -11.48 9.69
C ASN A 137 -8.39 -12.19 9.15
N THR A 138 -9.02 -13.05 9.98
CA THR A 138 -10.21 -13.80 9.58
C THR A 138 -11.37 -12.87 9.24
N VAL A 139 -11.64 -11.87 10.10
CA VAL A 139 -12.70 -10.89 9.85
C VAL A 139 -12.38 -10.06 8.60
N THR A 140 -11.15 -9.58 8.43
CA THR A 140 -10.80 -8.73 7.28
C THR A 140 -10.85 -9.45 5.93
N ASN A 141 -10.57 -10.75 5.94
CA ASN A 141 -10.49 -11.61 4.75
C ASN A 141 -11.77 -12.39 4.49
N PHE A 142 -12.85 -12.12 5.25
CA PHE A 142 -14.14 -12.76 5.03
C PHE A 142 -14.74 -12.38 3.67
N ILE A 143 -15.18 -13.39 2.90
CA ILE A 143 -15.59 -13.24 1.50
C ILE A 143 -16.85 -12.37 1.36
N GLN A 144 -17.83 -12.54 2.24
CA GLN A 144 -19.12 -11.85 2.18
C GLN A 144 -19.19 -10.63 3.11
N LYS A 145 -18.04 -9.99 3.36
CA LYS A 145 -17.92 -8.83 4.26
C LYS A 145 -18.69 -7.59 3.80
N ASP A 146 -19.07 -7.50 2.54
CA ASP A 146 -19.94 -6.46 1.98
C ASP A 146 -21.37 -6.51 2.57
N LYS A 147 -21.82 -7.69 3.02
CA LYS A 147 -23.12 -7.87 3.65
C LYS A 147 -23.18 -7.44 5.11
N ILE A 148 -22.03 -7.19 5.74
CA ILE A 148 -21.88 -6.76 7.13
C ILE A 148 -21.42 -5.30 7.15
N GLU A 149 -22.15 -4.46 7.87
CA GLU A 149 -21.89 -3.02 7.94
C GLU A 149 -20.76 -2.70 8.92
N GLU A 150 -20.79 -3.28 10.13
CA GLU A 150 -19.80 -3.00 11.18
C GLU A 150 -19.45 -4.26 12.01
N VAL A 151 -18.16 -4.42 12.31
CA VAL A 151 -17.66 -5.35 13.32
C VAL A 151 -16.93 -4.58 14.41
N ILE A 152 -17.28 -4.86 15.66
CA ILE A 152 -16.69 -4.26 16.86
C ILE A 152 -15.94 -5.33 17.64
N PHE A 153 -14.63 -5.16 17.81
CA PHE A 153 -13.84 -5.94 18.77
C PHE A 153 -13.95 -5.28 20.15
N VAL A 154 -14.55 -5.99 21.10
CA VAL A 154 -14.81 -5.51 22.46
C VAL A 154 -13.81 -6.15 23.41
N CYS A 155 -12.80 -5.37 23.78
CA CYS A 155 -11.74 -5.79 24.70
C CYS A 155 -12.12 -5.45 26.14
N PHE A 156 -12.19 -6.45 27.01
CA PHE A 156 -12.54 -6.21 28.42
C PHE A 156 -11.38 -5.57 29.20
N ASP A 157 -10.15 -5.96 28.89
CA ASP A 157 -8.92 -5.49 29.55
C ASP A 157 -8.05 -4.60 28.64
N GLU A 158 -7.16 -3.82 29.25
CA GLU A 158 -6.26 -2.88 28.54
C GLU A 158 -5.26 -3.60 27.63
N GLU A 159 -4.69 -4.71 28.08
CA GLU A 159 -3.68 -5.46 27.31
C GLU A 159 -4.25 -5.94 25.97
N ASN A 160 -5.45 -6.55 25.99
CA ASN A 160 -6.15 -6.93 24.76
C ASN A 160 -6.48 -5.72 23.88
N TYR A 161 -6.86 -4.58 24.48
CA TYR A 161 -7.15 -3.36 23.74
C TYR A 161 -5.91 -2.83 23.00
N GLU A 162 -4.77 -2.73 23.69
CA GLU A 162 -3.51 -2.27 23.09
C GLU A 162 -3.03 -3.20 21.96
N ILE A 163 -3.15 -4.51 22.14
CA ILE A 163 -2.80 -5.51 21.13
C ILE A 163 -3.66 -5.31 19.86
N TYR A 164 -4.98 -5.25 20.00
CA TYR A 164 -5.88 -5.08 18.87
C TYR A 164 -5.72 -3.70 18.21
N ASP A 165 -5.52 -2.62 18.97
CA ASP A 165 -5.31 -1.27 18.44
C ASP A 165 -4.03 -1.21 17.60
N SER A 166 -2.93 -1.78 18.11
CA SER A 166 -1.67 -1.89 17.38
C SER A 166 -1.82 -2.70 16.07
N LEU A 167 -2.44 -3.88 16.15
CA LEU A 167 -2.63 -4.75 14.98
C LEU A 167 -3.58 -4.14 13.94
N LEU A 168 -4.69 -3.53 14.36
CA LEU A 168 -5.61 -2.85 13.44
C LEU A 168 -4.93 -1.67 12.75
N LYS A 169 -4.11 -0.89 13.45
CA LYS A 169 -3.30 0.17 12.83
C LYS A 169 -2.35 -0.40 11.78
N ILE A 170 -1.69 -1.51 12.06
CA ILE A 170 -0.81 -2.19 11.09
C ILE A 170 -1.61 -2.65 9.88
N VAL A 171 -2.74 -3.32 10.07
CA VAL A 171 -3.58 -3.84 8.96
C VAL A 171 -4.17 -2.69 8.13
N LEU A 172 -4.64 -1.62 8.77
CA LEU A 172 -5.13 -0.43 8.08
C LEU A 172 -4.02 0.33 7.35
N LYS A 173 -2.80 0.34 7.90
CA LYS A 173 -1.61 0.92 7.26
C LYS A 173 -1.13 0.08 6.08
N LYS A 174 -1.15 -1.25 6.20
CA LYS A 174 -0.83 -2.20 5.11
C LYS A 174 -1.84 -2.11 3.96
N LYS A 175 -3.13 -1.87 4.25
CA LYS A 175 -4.20 -1.72 3.25
C LYS A 175 -4.17 -0.43 2.43
N LYS A 176 -3.12 0.38 2.60
CA LYS A 176 -2.98 1.66 1.92
C LYS A 176 -1.59 1.88 1.34
N LEU A 177 -0.76 0.84 1.13
CA LEU A 177 0.56 1.07 0.52
C LEU A 177 0.41 1.48 -0.95
N VAL A 178 -0.48 0.84 -1.69
CA VAL A 178 -0.89 1.20 -3.05
C VAL A 178 -1.44 2.61 -3.09
N HIS A 179 -2.39 2.93 -2.20
CA HIS A 179 -2.94 4.28 -2.07
C HIS A 179 -1.85 5.30 -1.79
N ALA A 180 -0.95 5.00 -0.85
CA ALA A 180 0.13 5.89 -0.47
C ALA A 180 1.12 6.10 -1.62
N ALA A 181 1.49 5.05 -2.35
CA ALA A 181 2.37 5.14 -3.50
C ALA A 181 1.75 5.96 -4.64
N LEU A 182 0.52 5.61 -5.06
CA LEU A 182 -0.11 6.21 -6.24
C LEU A 182 -0.58 7.64 -5.98
N PHE A 183 -1.22 7.92 -4.84
CA PHE A 183 -1.56 9.31 -4.48
C PHE A 183 -0.32 10.11 -4.10
N GLY A 184 0.67 9.49 -3.44
CA GLY A 184 1.91 10.15 -3.10
C GLY A 184 2.65 10.66 -4.33
N LEU A 185 2.70 9.83 -5.38
CA LEU A 185 3.25 10.20 -6.68
C LEU A 185 2.41 11.30 -7.35
N ALA A 186 1.09 11.10 -7.45
CA ALA A 186 0.22 12.04 -8.17
C ALA A 186 0.10 13.42 -7.52
N VAL A 187 0.18 13.50 -6.19
CA VAL A 187 0.26 14.78 -5.47
C VAL A 187 1.61 15.46 -5.72
N GLY A 188 2.71 14.70 -5.76
CA GLY A 188 4.04 15.24 -6.07
C GLY A 188 4.09 15.85 -7.47
N ASP A 189 3.65 15.08 -8.46
CA ASP A 189 3.46 15.50 -9.86
C ASP A 189 2.63 16.80 -9.93
N ALA A 190 1.38 16.79 -9.44
CA ALA A 190 0.49 17.94 -9.55
C ALA A 190 0.97 19.20 -8.80
N LEU A 191 1.84 19.05 -7.78
CA LEU A 191 2.49 20.19 -7.13
C LEU A 191 3.59 20.81 -8.00
N GLY A 192 4.28 19.99 -8.80
CA GLY A 192 5.37 20.43 -9.68
C GLY A 192 4.89 21.03 -10.99
N VAL A 193 3.79 20.55 -11.58
CA VAL A 193 3.28 20.99 -12.89
C VAL A 193 3.22 22.53 -13.07
N PRO A 194 2.72 23.32 -12.10
CA PRO A 194 2.66 24.79 -12.24
C PRO A 194 4.01 25.49 -12.42
N VAL A 195 5.08 24.90 -11.86
CA VAL A 195 6.40 25.52 -11.75
C VAL A 195 7.49 24.77 -12.50
N GLU A 196 7.10 23.86 -13.38
CA GLU A 196 8.04 23.15 -14.23
C GLU A 196 8.86 24.14 -15.08
N PHE A 197 10.15 23.83 -15.25
CA PHE A 197 11.18 24.65 -15.87
C PHE A 197 11.50 25.97 -15.16
N LYS A 198 10.92 26.27 -13.99
CA LYS A 198 11.34 27.42 -13.18
C LYS A 198 12.71 27.14 -12.56
N SER A 199 13.56 28.17 -12.52
CA SER A 199 14.87 28.06 -11.89
C SER A 199 14.75 27.99 -10.36
N ARG A 200 15.73 27.36 -9.73
CA ARG A 200 15.83 27.29 -8.27
C ARG A 200 15.84 28.67 -7.62
N GLU A 201 16.54 29.63 -8.21
CA GLU A 201 16.62 31.01 -7.73
C GLU A 201 15.24 31.67 -7.70
N SER A 202 14.45 31.45 -8.76
CA SER A 202 13.06 31.92 -8.82
C SER A 202 12.21 31.33 -7.69
N LEU A 203 12.35 30.03 -7.44
CA LEU A 203 11.58 29.33 -6.41
C LEU A 203 12.07 29.66 -4.99
N LYS A 204 13.34 30.02 -4.79
CA LYS A 204 13.80 30.58 -3.51
C LYS A 204 13.12 31.92 -3.18
N MET A 205 12.88 32.76 -4.20
CA MET A 205 12.21 34.03 -4.01
C MET A 205 10.69 33.87 -3.80
N ASN A 206 10.06 32.92 -4.49
CA ASN A 206 8.64 32.64 -4.37
C ASN A 206 8.37 31.13 -4.30
N PRO A 207 8.60 30.51 -3.13
CA PRO A 207 8.54 29.06 -3.00
C PRO A 207 7.12 28.52 -3.12
N VAL A 208 7.00 27.34 -3.71
CA VAL A 208 5.77 26.56 -3.67
C VAL A 208 5.53 26.10 -2.22
N LYS A 209 4.33 26.35 -1.71
CA LYS A 209 3.91 25.99 -0.35
C LYS A 209 2.73 25.01 -0.33
N GLY A 210 2.17 24.70 -1.49
CA GLY A 210 1.00 23.84 -1.68
C GLY A 210 0.48 23.93 -3.11
N MET A 211 -0.65 23.28 -3.38
CA MET A 211 -1.24 23.19 -4.72
C MET A 211 -1.53 24.56 -5.35
N GLN A 212 -0.91 24.81 -6.49
CA GLN A 212 -1.10 26.01 -7.30
C GLN A 212 -1.94 25.71 -8.54
N GLU A 213 -2.44 26.76 -9.17
CA GLU A 213 -3.19 26.71 -10.42
C GLU A 213 -2.48 27.52 -11.48
N PHE A 214 -2.66 27.11 -12.74
CA PHE A 214 -1.98 27.66 -13.90
C PHE A 214 -0.45 27.60 -13.74
N GLY A 215 0.28 28.30 -14.59
CA GLY A 215 1.74 28.23 -14.61
C GLY A 215 2.23 27.75 -15.97
N THR A 216 3.29 26.95 -15.98
CA THR A 216 4.00 26.54 -17.20
C THR A 216 3.08 25.98 -18.27
N HIS A 217 2.20 25.05 -17.89
CA HIS A 217 1.24 24.40 -18.81
C HIS A 217 -0.17 24.99 -18.78
N ASN A 218 -0.38 26.07 -18.02
CA ASN A 218 -1.68 26.73 -17.85
C ASN A 218 -2.83 25.79 -17.41
N GLN A 219 -2.52 24.81 -16.55
CA GLN A 219 -3.46 23.79 -16.10
C GLN A 219 -4.22 24.19 -14.81
N PRO A 220 -5.47 23.75 -14.59
CA PRO A 220 -6.18 23.95 -13.33
C PRO A 220 -5.47 23.32 -12.11
N LYS A 221 -5.82 23.77 -10.91
CA LYS A 221 -5.29 23.22 -9.65
C LYS A 221 -5.47 21.71 -9.56
N GLY A 222 -4.44 21.01 -9.09
CA GLY A 222 -4.46 19.56 -8.88
C GLY A 222 -4.38 18.72 -10.17
N THR A 223 -4.00 19.34 -11.28
CA THR A 223 -3.71 18.64 -12.54
C THR A 223 -2.32 18.01 -12.48
N TRP A 224 -2.24 16.71 -12.75
CA TRP A 224 -1.02 15.90 -12.86
C TRP A 224 -0.68 15.63 -14.34
N SER A 225 0.59 15.32 -14.66
CA SER A 225 1.16 15.24 -16.01
C SER A 225 1.28 13.79 -16.55
N ASP A 226 2.20 13.55 -17.49
CA ASP A 226 2.46 12.24 -18.07
C ASP A 226 3.10 11.26 -17.07
N ASP A 227 3.78 11.75 -16.04
CA ASP A 227 4.24 11.00 -14.86
C ASP A 227 3.14 10.14 -14.26
N SER A 228 2.08 10.77 -13.76
CA SER A 228 0.93 10.07 -13.19
C SER A 228 0.15 9.32 -14.25
N SER A 229 -0.01 9.89 -15.44
CA SER A 229 -0.76 9.24 -16.53
C SER A 229 -0.20 7.86 -16.85
N LEU A 230 1.11 7.76 -17.06
CA LEU A 230 1.77 6.52 -17.41
C LEU A 230 1.95 5.60 -16.20
N THR A 231 2.07 6.15 -14.99
CA THR A 231 1.99 5.38 -13.73
C THR A 231 0.65 4.65 -13.64
N PHE A 232 -0.47 5.35 -13.87
CA PHE A 232 -1.80 4.77 -13.81
C PHE A 232 -2.05 3.77 -14.94
N CYS A 233 -1.50 4.00 -16.13
CA CYS A 233 -1.54 3.02 -17.21
C CYS A 233 -0.85 1.71 -16.83
N LEU A 234 0.32 1.79 -16.18
CA LEU A 234 1.04 0.62 -15.68
C LEU A 234 0.24 -0.09 -14.59
N ALA A 235 -0.23 0.64 -13.57
CA ALA A 235 -1.05 0.10 -12.49
C ALA A 235 -2.33 -0.57 -13.00
N GLU A 236 -3.02 0.03 -13.98
CA GLU A 236 -4.22 -0.56 -14.58
C GLU A 236 -3.89 -1.87 -15.32
N SER A 237 -2.76 -1.93 -16.03
CA SER A 237 -2.34 -3.17 -16.67
C SER A 237 -2.07 -4.26 -15.63
N LEU A 238 -1.38 -3.92 -14.53
CA LEU A 238 -1.10 -4.88 -13.45
C LEU A 238 -2.38 -5.43 -12.81
N CYS A 239 -3.42 -4.61 -12.65
CA CYS A 239 -4.74 -5.08 -12.19
C CYS A 239 -5.27 -6.23 -13.08
N LYS A 240 -5.06 -6.16 -14.39
CA LYS A 240 -5.48 -7.17 -15.38
C LYS A 240 -4.51 -8.37 -15.45
N GLY A 241 -3.23 -8.15 -15.12
CA GLY A 241 -2.16 -9.16 -15.15
C GLY A 241 -0.91 -8.62 -15.81
N TYR A 242 0.26 -9.09 -15.40
CA TYR A 242 1.51 -8.68 -16.02
C TYR A 242 1.68 -9.37 -17.38
N THR A 243 1.63 -8.57 -18.45
CA THR A 243 2.25 -8.90 -19.74
C THR A 243 2.83 -7.62 -20.32
N ILE A 244 3.97 -7.73 -21.01
CA ILE A 244 4.63 -6.55 -21.56
C ILE A 244 3.80 -5.91 -22.67
N GLU A 245 3.05 -6.73 -23.42
CA GLU A 245 2.13 -6.31 -24.47
C GLU A 245 0.95 -5.52 -23.91
N SER A 246 0.40 -5.92 -22.76
CA SER A 246 -0.71 -5.20 -22.12
C SER A 246 -0.26 -3.83 -21.61
N ILE A 247 0.94 -3.75 -21.01
CA ILE A 247 1.50 -2.49 -20.53
C ILE A 247 1.75 -1.54 -21.70
N ALA A 248 2.41 -2.02 -22.76
CA ALA A 248 2.67 -1.22 -23.95
C ALA A 248 1.38 -0.78 -24.65
N LYS A 249 0.36 -1.64 -24.70
CA LYS A 249 -0.97 -1.31 -25.23
C LYS A 249 -1.64 -0.20 -24.41
N ASN A 250 -1.55 -0.23 -23.09
CA ASN A 250 -2.08 0.84 -22.25
C ASN A 250 -1.36 2.18 -22.50
N PHE A 251 -0.03 2.17 -22.64
CA PHE A 251 0.72 3.38 -23.00
C PHE A 251 0.32 3.92 -24.38
N LEU A 252 0.13 3.04 -25.38
CA LEU A 252 -0.39 3.42 -26.69
C LEU A 252 -1.81 3.98 -26.61
N GLN A 253 -2.68 3.43 -25.75
CA GLN A 253 -4.02 3.96 -25.55
C GLN A 253 -4.00 5.32 -24.86
N TRP A 254 -3.06 5.56 -23.94
CA TRP A 254 -2.86 6.91 -23.39
C TRP A 254 -2.45 7.86 -24.51
N TYR A 255 -1.46 7.48 -25.33
CA TYR A 255 -0.95 8.32 -26.41
C TYR A 255 -1.97 8.59 -27.53
N ASN A 256 -2.74 7.58 -27.95
CA ASN A 256 -3.65 7.67 -29.09
C ASN A 256 -5.10 8.00 -28.70
N SER A 257 -5.52 7.68 -27.49
CA SER A 257 -6.92 7.79 -27.02
C SER A 257 -7.06 8.55 -25.70
N GLN A 258 -5.97 9.13 -25.20
CA GLN A 258 -5.97 10.04 -24.05
C GLN A 258 -6.55 9.41 -22.78
N ILE A 259 -6.52 8.07 -22.67
CA ILE A 259 -6.88 7.40 -21.41
C ILE A 259 -5.91 7.85 -20.33
N TRP A 260 -6.35 7.85 -19.07
CA TRP A 260 -5.51 8.32 -17.96
C TRP A 260 -4.88 9.70 -18.18
N THR A 261 -5.56 10.62 -18.87
CA THR A 261 -5.25 12.05 -18.79
C THR A 261 -6.14 12.71 -17.72
N PRO A 262 -5.72 13.84 -17.13
CA PRO A 262 -6.52 14.53 -16.13
C PRO A 262 -7.78 15.16 -16.73
N HIS A 263 -7.69 15.73 -17.94
CA HIS A 263 -8.75 16.51 -18.60
C HIS A 263 -9.05 16.10 -20.04
N GLY A 264 -8.66 14.89 -20.46
CA GLY A 264 -8.90 14.42 -21.83
C GLY A 264 -7.89 14.91 -22.86
N GLU A 265 -6.77 15.49 -22.43
CA GLU A 265 -5.71 15.98 -23.30
C GLU A 265 -4.35 15.58 -22.74
N ILE A 266 -3.40 15.28 -23.63
CA ILE A 266 -2.00 15.03 -23.27
C ILE A 266 -1.28 16.37 -23.29
N PHE A 267 -0.49 16.61 -22.25
CA PHE A 267 0.56 17.62 -22.23
C PHE A 267 1.81 16.99 -21.61
N ASP A 268 2.92 17.70 -21.67
CA ASP A 268 4.20 17.32 -21.05
C ASP A 268 4.90 16.06 -21.53
N ASN A 269 4.41 15.40 -22.58
CA ASN A 269 5.00 14.14 -23.00
C ASN A 269 6.44 14.29 -23.52
N GLY A 270 7.37 13.60 -22.87
CA GLY A 270 8.78 13.61 -23.27
C GLY A 270 9.05 13.09 -24.68
N ILE A 271 10.12 13.61 -25.31
CA ILE A 271 10.52 13.25 -26.69
C ILE A 271 10.81 11.75 -26.83
N ALA A 272 11.58 11.17 -25.90
CA ALA A 272 11.93 9.74 -25.94
C ALA A 272 10.69 8.84 -25.82
N THR A 273 9.75 9.19 -24.93
CA THR A 273 8.44 8.52 -24.80
C THR A 273 7.67 8.59 -26.11
N SER A 274 7.62 9.77 -26.74
CA SER A 274 6.91 9.99 -28.01
C SER A 274 7.50 9.18 -29.17
N ILE A 275 8.82 9.11 -29.28
CA ILE A 275 9.53 8.28 -30.27
C ILE A 275 9.17 6.80 -30.07
N ALA A 276 9.18 6.33 -28.83
CA ALA A 276 8.82 4.95 -28.52
C ALA A 276 7.35 4.65 -28.80
N MET A 277 6.42 5.56 -28.51
CA MET A 277 5.00 5.40 -28.88
C MET A 277 4.83 5.30 -30.40
N HIS A 278 5.59 6.08 -31.17
CA HIS A 278 5.60 5.97 -32.63
C HIS A 278 6.11 4.60 -33.09
N ALA A 279 7.21 4.11 -32.51
CA ALA A 279 7.77 2.78 -32.83
C ALA A 279 6.76 1.65 -32.51
N LEU A 280 6.09 1.71 -31.36
CA LEU A 280 5.06 0.74 -30.99
C LEU A 280 3.86 0.75 -31.97
N ASN A 281 3.42 1.94 -32.41
CA ASN A 281 2.37 2.08 -33.43
C ASN A 281 2.77 1.46 -34.78
N GLN A 282 4.07 1.38 -35.09
CA GLN A 282 4.59 0.69 -36.27
C GLN A 282 4.78 -0.82 -36.07
N GLY A 283 4.42 -1.37 -34.91
CA GLY A 283 4.51 -2.79 -34.61
C GLY A 283 5.87 -3.25 -34.07
N VAL A 284 6.74 -2.33 -33.63
CA VAL A 284 7.97 -2.69 -32.92
C VAL A 284 7.62 -3.41 -31.62
N VAL A 285 8.34 -4.50 -31.33
CA VAL A 285 8.18 -5.28 -30.09
C VAL A 285 8.45 -4.37 -28.88
N PRO A 286 7.61 -4.41 -27.82
CA PRO A 286 7.72 -3.46 -26.71
C PRO A 286 9.11 -3.31 -26.09
N THR A 287 9.81 -4.42 -25.84
CA THR A 287 11.15 -4.41 -25.21
C THR A 287 12.25 -3.84 -26.11
N LEU A 288 11.95 -3.52 -27.37
CA LEU A 288 12.87 -2.93 -28.35
C LEU A 288 12.48 -1.52 -28.78
N ALA A 289 11.35 -0.98 -28.30
CA ALA A 289 10.84 0.32 -28.74
C ALA A 289 11.60 1.50 -28.14
N GLY A 290 12.13 1.35 -26.92
CA GLY A 290 12.87 2.40 -26.23
C GLY A 290 14.28 2.63 -26.76
N GLY A 291 14.74 3.89 -26.65
CA GLY A 291 16.09 4.28 -27.04
C GLY A 291 17.17 3.59 -26.20
N LYS A 292 18.32 3.26 -26.82
CA LYS A 292 19.41 2.47 -26.25
C LYS A 292 20.74 3.21 -26.18
N ASP A 293 20.79 4.47 -26.60
CA ASP A 293 21.98 5.30 -26.61
C ASP A 293 22.01 6.29 -25.43
N GLU A 294 23.14 6.95 -25.24
CA GLU A 294 23.36 7.85 -24.11
C GLU A 294 22.42 9.07 -24.09
N ASN A 295 21.94 9.51 -25.26
CA ASN A 295 21.01 10.62 -25.39
C ASN A 295 19.56 10.23 -25.06
N SER A 296 19.30 8.93 -24.85
CA SER A 296 17.99 8.38 -24.52
C SER A 296 17.77 8.20 -23.01
N ASN A 297 18.59 8.84 -22.15
CA ASN A 297 18.53 8.70 -20.69
C ASN A 297 17.69 9.77 -19.99
N GLY A 298 16.53 10.07 -20.56
CA GLY A 298 15.48 10.82 -19.87
C GLY A 298 14.93 10.06 -18.68
N ASN A 299 14.27 10.78 -17.76
CA ASN A 299 13.61 10.23 -16.57
C ASN A 299 12.25 9.55 -16.86
N GLY A 300 11.78 9.56 -18.11
CA GLY A 300 10.43 9.12 -18.47
C GLY A 300 10.07 7.68 -18.14
N SER A 301 11.03 6.76 -18.03
CA SER A 301 10.75 5.41 -17.50
C SER A 301 10.76 5.35 -15.98
N LEU A 302 11.64 6.11 -15.32
CA LEU A 302 11.79 6.15 -13.86
C LEU A 302 10.54 6.72 -13.20
N MET A 303 9.99 7.80 -13.75
CA MET A 303 8.86 8.51 -13.15
C MET A 303 7.62 7.66 -12.93
N ARG A 304 7.47 6.58 -13.69
CA ARG A 304 6.25 5.77 -13.76
C ARG A 304 6.39 4.34 -13.27
N ILE A 305 7.58 3.92 -12.87
CA ILE A 305 7.88 2.50 -12.65
C ILE A 305 7.34 1.97 -11.31
N LEU A 306 7.04 2.86 -10.36
CA LEU A 306 6.70 2.53 -8.96
C LEU A 306 5.68 1.39 -8.78
N PRO A 307 4.56 1.29 -9.55
CA PRO A 307 3.57 0.23 -9.37
C PRO A 307 4.15 -1.19 -9.45
N LEU A 308 5.30 -1.38 -10.12
CA LEU A 308 5.96 -2.69 -10.18
C LEU A 308 6.34 -3.22 -8.80
N VAL A 309 6.59 -2.37 -7.80
CA VAL A 309 6.98 -2.83 -6.46
C VAL A 309 5.96 -3.81 -5.87
N PHE A 310 4.66 -3.60 -6.14
CA PHE A 310 3.59 -4.46 -5.64
C PHE A 310 3.51 -5.80 -6.38
N TYR A 311 3.79 -5.79 -7.68
CA TYR A 311 3.82 -7.00 -8.49
C TYR A 311 5.07 -7.83 -8.21
N SER A 312 6.24 -7.18 -8.08
CA SER A 312 7.53 -7.85 -8.07
C SER A 312 8.06 -8.16 -6.67
N LYS A 313 7.34 -7.81 -5.60
CA LYS A 313 7.81 -7.91 -4.20
C LYS A 313 8.28 -9.30 -3.76
N ASP A 314 7.67 -10.36 -4.29
CA ASP A 314 7.93 -11.75 -3.89
C ASP A 314 8.89 -12.49 -4.86
N PHE A 315 9.37 -11.81 -5.90
CA PHE A 315 10.28 -12.37 -6.90
C PHE A 315 11.74 -12.28 -6.43
N SER A 316 12.64 -13.11 -6.99
CA SER A 316 14.09 -12.97 -6.76
C SER A 316 14.61 -11.65 -7.36
N ILE A 317 15.76 -11.16 -6.90
CA ILE A 317 16.33 -9.89 -7.39
C ILE A 317 16.63 -9.93 -8.89
N GLU A 318 17.03 -11.10 -9.43
CA GLU A 318 17.26 -11.33 -10.85
C GLU A 318 15.96 -11.22 -11.65
N GLN A 319 14.88 -11.80 -11.14
CA GLN A 319 13.56 -11.73 -11.76
C GLN A 319 13.01 -10.30 -11.72
N ARG A 320 13.18 -9.59 -10.58
CA ARG A 320 12.80 -8.17 -10.45
C ARG A 320 13.55 -7.31 -11.45
N PHE A 321 14.87 -7.46 -11.55
CA PHE A 321 15.68 -6.73 -12.52
C PHE A 321 15.19 -6.95 -13.96
N GLN A 322 14.90 -8.20 -14.34
CA GLN A 322 14.41 -8.51 -15.69
C GLN A 322 13.05 -7.86 -15.98
N ILE A 323 12.09 -7.93 -15.05
CA ILE A 323 10.77 -7.28 -15.17
C ILE A 323 10.93 -5.75 -15.31
N ILE A 324 11.77 -5.15 -14.47
CA ILE A 324 12.02 -3.70 -14.49
C ILE A 324 12.68 -3.28 -15.81
N LYS A 325 13.65 -4.06 -16.29
CA LYS A 325 14.31 -3.86 -17.57
C LYS A 325 13.31 -3.90 -18.72
N GLU A 326 12.43 -4.88 -18.76
CA GLU A 326 11.40 -5.01 -19.80
C GLU A 326 10.48 -3.78 -19.84
N VAL A 327 9.94 -3.38 -18.68
CA VAL A 327 9.00 -2.27 -18.59
C VAL A 327 9.66 -0.92 -18.87
N SER A 328 10.89 -0.69 -18.38
CA SER A 328 11.67 0.50 -18.75
C SER A 328 11.90 0.56 -20.25
N SER A 329 12.29 -0.58 -20.85
CA SER A 329 12.65 -0.69 -22.27
C SER A 329 11.51 -0.42 -23.25
N ILE A 330 10.25 -0.35 -22.77
CA ILE A 330 9.13 0.13 -23.58
C ILE A 330 9.42 1.52 -24.14
N THR A 331 10.16 2.37 -23.41
CA THR A 331 10.51 3.73 -23.88
C THR A 331 11.96 4.13 -23.65
N HIS A 332 12.61 3.60 -22.61
CA HIS A 332 13.99 3.89 -22.24
C HIS A 332 14.70 2.56 -21.97
N ALA A 333 15.40 2.05 -22.99
CA ALA A 333 16.05 0.74 -22.97
C ALA A 333 17.56 0.84 -22.65
N HIS A 334 18.11 2.04 -22.57
CA HIS A 334 19.49 2.25 -22.14
C HIS A 334 19.68 1.79 -20.68
N ILE A 335 20.81 1.14 -20.41
CA ILE A 335 21.06 0.46 -19.13
C ILE A 335 21.05 1.41 -17.94
N ARG A 336 21.46 2.67 -18.14
CA ARG A 336 21.41 3.71 -17.12
C ARG A 336 19.98 4.01 -16.64
N SER A 337 19.01 4.19 -17.55
CA SER A 337 17.60 4.33 -17.17
C SER A 337 17.08 3.06 -16.48
N VAL A 338 17.46 1.88 -16.96
CA VAL A 338 17.08 0.60 -16.33
C VAL A 338 17.62 0.49 -14.89
N LEU A 339 18.90 0.82 -14.66
CA LEU A 339 19.51 0.77 -13.33
C LEU A 339 18.88 1.80 -12.38
N ALA A 340 18.53 2.98 -12.88
CA ALA A 340 17.83 3.97 -12.08
C ALA A 340 16.45 3.46 -11.62
N CYS A 341 15.66 2.89 -12.54
CA CYS A 341 14.39 2.22 -12.21
C CYS A 341 14.60 1.07 -11.21
N PHE A 342 15.66 0.29 -11.38
CA PHE A 342 15.97 -0.84 -10.52
C PHE A 342 16.28 -0.39 -9.09
N MET A 343 17.19 0.57 -8.91
CA MET A 343 17.50 1.13 -7.59
C MET A 343 16.28 1.75 -6.92
N TYR A 344 15.43 2.44 -7.70
CA TYR A 344 14.19 3.03 -7.18
C TYR A 344 13.20 1.98 -6.67
N ILE A 345 12.99 0.90 -7.42
CA ILE A 345 12.10 -0.21 -7.00
C ILE A 345 12.70 -0.99 -5.83
N GLU A 346 14.00 -1.27 -5.82
CA GLU A 346 14.64 -1.94 -4.69
C GLU A 346 14.55 -1.09 -3.41
N PHE A 347 14.67 0.24 -3.51
CA PHE A 347 14.45 1.12 -2.37
C PHE A 347 12.99 1.07 -1.89
N ALA A 348 12.02 1.17 -2.80
CA ALA A 348 10.60 1.02 -2.50
C ALA A 348 10.29 -0.34 -1.83
N LEU A 349 10.92 -1.42 -2.30
CA LEU A 349 10.75 -2.77 -1.78
C LEU A 349 11.21 -2.86 -0.33
N GLN A 350 12.37 -2.28 0.00
CA GLN A 350 12.86 -2.27 1.38
C GLN A 350 11.94 -1.48 2.32
N ILE A 351 11.32 -0.40 1.83
CA ILE A 351 10.35 0.39 2.60
C ILE A 351 9.09 -0.45 2.88
N ILE A 352 8.52 -1.14 1.88
CA ILE A 352 7.31 -1.95 2.09
C ILE A 352 7.56 -3.21 2.92
N LYS A 353 8.82 -3.66 3.04
CA LYS A 353 9.23 -4.69 4.03
C LYS A 353 9.16 -4.19 5.48
N GLY A 354 8.91 -2.90 5.70
CA GLY A 354 8.73 -2.30 7.03
C GLY A 354 9.99 -1.69 7.63
N ASN A 355 11.08 -1.59 6.87
CA ASN A 355 12.30 -0.91 7.30
C ASN A 355 12.10 0.61 7.32
N ASP A 356 12.79 1.34 8.20
CA ASP A 356 12.84 2.81 8.10
C ASP A 356 13.63 3.25 6.87
N LYS A 357 13.50 4.52 6.48
CA LYS A 357 14.09 5.05 5.24
C LYS A 357 15.62 4.91 5.15
N TRP A 358 16.35 5.00 6.27
CA TRP A 358 17.80 4.92 6.28
C TRP A 358 18.27 3.47 6.14
N ILE A 359 17.66 2.55 6.90
CA ILE A 359 17.92 1.12 6.75
C ILE A 359 17.54 0.66 5.34
N SER A 360 16.40 1.13 4.83
CA SER A 360 15.93 0.81 3.48
C SER A 360 16.90 1.26 2.40
N PHE A 361 17.43 2.49 2.51
CA PHE A 361 18.41 3.02 1.58
C PHE A 361 19.71 2.19 1.62
N LYS A 362 20.21 1.90 2.82
CA LYS A 362 21.41 1.07 3.00
C LYS A 362 21.24 -0.35 2.44
N ASN A 363 20.10 -0.98 2.70
CA ASN A 363 19.82 -2.33 2.21
C ASN A 363 19.71 -2.35 0.68
N MET A 364 19.06 -1.35 0.08
CA MET A 364 19.04 -1.20 -1.37
C MET A 364 20.46 -1.13 -1.94
N GLN A 365 21.35 -0.31 -1.36
CA GLN A 365 22.73 -0.22 -1.83
C GLN A 365 23.48 -1.57 -1.73
N LEU A 366 23.30 -2.31 -0.63
CA LEU A 366 23.94 -3.61 -0.43
C LEU A 366 23.42 -4.66 -1.42
N GLU A 367 22.11 -4.78 -1.58
CA GLU A 367 21.47 -5.77 -2.46
C GLU A 367 21.79 -5.49 -3.94
N VAL A 368 21.72 -4.23 -4.37
CA VAL A 368 22.04 -3.83 -5.74
C VAL A 368 23.52 -4.04 -6.06
N ALA A 369 24.44 -3.66 -5.16
CA ALA A 369 25.86 -3.89 -5.37
C ALA A 369 26.18 -5.39 -5.47
N HIS A 370 25.68 -6.20 -4.53
CA HIS A 370 25.86 -7.65 -4.58
C HIS A 370 25.28 -8.26 -5.86
N PHE A 371 24.13 -7.78 -6.34
CA PHE A 371 23.57 -8.24 -7.60
C PHE A 371 24.49 -7.91 -8.79
N LEU A 372 25.02 -6.69 -8.88
CA LEU A 372 25.88 -6.27 -10.00
C LEU A 372 27.27 -6.92 -9.96
N ASP A 373 27.84 -7.17 -8.78
CA ASP A 373 29.12 -7.89 -8.65
C ASP A 373 29.03 -9.33 -9.18
N ASN A 374 27.85 -9.95 -9.05
CA ASN A 374 27.60 -11.32 -9.49
C ASN A 374 27.00 -11.42 -10.90
N ASN A 375 26.66 -10.31 -11.55
CA ASN A 375 26.02 -10.30 -12.86
C ASN A 375 26.64 -9.21 -13.74
N ALA A 376 27.24 -9.61 -14.88
CA ALA A 376 27.83 -8.69 -15.86
C ALA A 376 26.76 -7.92 -16.66
N ILE A 377 26.04 -7.01 -16.00
CA ILE A 377 24.89 -6.27 -16.53
C ILE A 377 25.29 -4.98 -17.25
N CYS A 378 26.30 -4.28 -16.74
CA CYS A 378 26.77 -2.99 -17.27
C CYS A 378 28.29 -2.86 -17.11
N SER A 379 28.88 -1.88 -17.78
CA SER A 379 30.29 -1.55 -17.59
C SER A 379 30.50 -0.85 -16.24
N GLN A 380 31.72 -0.92 -15.70
CA GLN A 380 32.08 -0.18 -14.49
C GLN A 380 31.86 1.33 -14.67
N ASP A 381 32.18 1.87 -15.84
CA ASP A 381 31.96 3.29 -16.16
C ASP A 381 30.47 3.69 -16.11
N GLU A 382 29.55 2.79 -16.46
CA GLU A 382 28.11 3.04 -16.29
C GLU A 382 27.70 2.99 -14.82
N PHE A 383 28.22 2.04 -14.04
CA PHE A 383 27.89 1.93 -12.62
C PHE A 383 28.45 3.10 -11.80
N ASP A 384 29.67 3.55 -12.10
CA ASP A 384 30.34 4.65 -11.40
C ASP A 384 29.57 5.97 -11.52
N LYS A 385 28.73 6.14 -12.55
CA LYS A 385 27.82 7.31 -12.65
C LYS A 385 26.82 7.40 -11.50
N PHE A 386 26.53 6.28 -10.82
CA PHE A 386 25.65 6.23 -9.65
C PHE A 386 26.38 6.44 -8.32
N HIS A 387 27.66 6.86 -8.32
CA HIS A 387 28.49 6.94 -7.11
C HIS A 387 27.89 7.74 -5.94
N ARG A 388 27.06 8.77 -6.21
CA ARG A 388 26.39 9.54 -5.14
C ARG A 388 25.35 8.70 -4.39
N ILE A 389 24.66 7.81 -5.10
CA ILE A 389 23.69 6.86 -4.56
C ILE A 389 24.40 5.62 -4.03
N MET A 390 25.38 5.09 -4.75
CA MET A 390 26.11 3.84 -4.46
C MET A 390 27.48 4.10 -3.80
N TYR A 391 27.55 5.08 -2.89
CA TYR A 391 28.82 5.57 -2.33
C TYR A 391 29.61 4.52 -1.52
N ILE A 392 28.93 3.49 -1.00
CA ILE A 392 29.57 2.41 -0.23
C ILE A 392 30.28 1.35 -1.09
N HIS A 393 30.06 1.35 -2.42
CA HIS A 393 30.55 0.33 -3.35
C HIS A 393 31.22 0.91 -4.60
N SER A 394 31.57 2.20 -4.61
CA SER A 394 32.23 2.82 -5.77
C SER A 394 33.75 2.72 -5.64
N ASN A 395 34.41 2.29 -6.72
CA ASN A 395 35.86 2.07 -6.80
C ASN A 395 36.61 3.34 -7.25
N LEU A 396 36.14 4.51 -6.82
CA LEU A 396 36.68 5.79 -7.29
C LEU A 396 37.80 6.29 -6.37
N ASP A 397 38.86 6.84 -6.97
CA ASP A 397 40.07 7.31 -6.28
C ASP A 397 39.89 8.62 -5.49
N TYR A 398 38.66 9.12 -5.36
CA TYR A 398 38.34 10.36 -4.64
C TYR A 398 37.32 10.11 -3.53
N LYS A 399 37.32 10.99 -2.51
CA LYS A 399 36.36 10.90 -1.40
C LYS A 399 34.94 11.05 -1.93
N ILE A 400 34.15 9.99 -1.78
CA ILE A 400 32.75 9.97 -2.17
C ILE A 400 31.92 10.50 -1.01
N ILE A 401 31.11 11.51 -1.30
CA ILE A 401 30.19 12.11 -0.34
C ILE A 401 28.84 11.39 -0.52
N PRO A 402 28.21 10.88 0.55
CA PRO A 402 26.87 10.29 0.46
C PRO A 402 25.86 11.30 -0.09
N ILE A 403 24.89 10.87 -0.90
CA ILE A 403 23.90 11.78 -1.49
C ILE A 403 23.29 12.73 -0.45
N HIS A 404 22.92 12.25 0.74
CA HIS A 404 22.28 13.05 1.78
C HIS A 404 23.15 14.16 2.39
N GLU A 405 24.48 14.10 2.24
CA GLU A 405 25.42 15.10 2.78
C GLU A 405 25.66 16.28 1.81
N TYR A 406 25.26 16.16 0.53
CA TYR A 406 25.38 17.26 -0.42
C TYR A 406 24.47 18.43 -0.01
N SER A 407 24.97 19.64 -0.20
CA SER A 407 24.15 20.84 -0.05
C SER A 407 23.08 20.90 -1.15
N GLU A 408 21.98 21.60 -0.87
CA GLU A 408 20.91 21.80 -1.85
C GLU A 408 21.42 22.39 -3.18
N ALA A 409 22.45 23.24 -3.16
CA ALA A 409 23.02 23.85 -4.36
C ALA A 409 23.72 22.84 -5.29
N GLU A 410 24.17 21.70 -4.75
CA GLU A 410 24.88 20.65 -5.49
C GLU A 410 23.93 19.55 -6.01
N ILE A 411 22.63 19.67 -5.74
CA ILE A 411 21.62 18.77 -6.26
C ILE A 411 21.16 19.30 -7.62
N ASN A 412 21.22 18.47 -8.66
CA ASN A 412 20.65 18.76 -9.96
C ASN A 412 19.25 18.15 -10.06
N SER A 413 18.33 18.81 -10.75
CA SER A 413 16.93 18.40 -10.88
C SER A 413 16.41 18.67 -12.30
N SER A 414 17.13 18.21 -13.32
CA SER A 414 16.69 18.27 -14.73
C SER A 414 16.05 16.96 -15.17
N GLY A 415 15.54 16.90 -16.41
CA GLY A 415 14.99 15.67 -17.00
C GLY A 415 15.98 14.54 -17.31
N TYR A 416 17.20 14.62 -16.77
CA TYR A 416 18.17 13.53 -16.86
C TYR A 416 17.93 12.53 -15.73
N VAL A 417 17.86 11.24 -16.05
CA VAL A 417 17.44 10.21 -15.10
C VAL A 417 18.24 10.17 -13.79
N LEU A 418 19.55 10.42 -13.83
CA LEU A 418 20.36 10.46 -12.61
C LEU A 418 20.04 11.68 -11.75
N HIS A 419 19.82 12.84 -12.37
CA HIS A 419 19.45 14.06 -11.64
C HIS A 419 18.13 13.86 -10.90
N SER A 420 17.09 13.33 -11.58
CA SER A 420 15.79 13.08 -10.95
C SER A 420 15.88 12.03 -9.83
N LEU A 421 16.63 10.94 -10.02
CA LEU A 421 16.79 9.91 -8.99
C LEU A 421 17.54 10.45 -7.75
N GLU A 422 18.68 11.10 -7.98
CA GLU A 422 19.51 11.68 -6.92
C GLU A 422 18.75 12.75 -6.13
N ALA A 423 18.09 13.68 -6.82
CA ALA A 423 17.30 14.72 -6.20
C ALA A 423 16.16 14.16 -5.35
N SER A 424 15.46 13.14 -5.86
CA SER A 424 14.35 12.51 -5.15
C SER A 424 14.82 11.82 -3.87
N ILE A 425 15.90 11.04 -3.95
CA ILE A 425 16.49 10.36 -2.78
C ILE A 425 17.03 11.39 -1.78
N TRP A 426 17.70 12.45 -2.26
CA TRP A 426 18.17 13.53 -1.41
C TRP A 426 17.01 14.18 -0.63
N CYS A 427 15.89 14.47 -1.28
CA CYS A 427 14.71 15.04 -0.64
C CYS A 427 14.14 14.12 0.45
N ILE A 428 14.07 12.81 0.19
CA ILE A 428 13.56 11.82 1.15
C ILE A 428 14.46 11.73 2.39
N LEU A 429 15.79 11.63 2.19
CA LEU A 429 16.73 11.46 3.28
C LEU A 429 16.82 12.74 4.14
N ASN A 430 16.69 13.92 3.52
CA ASN A 430 16.73 15.22 4.19
C ASN A 430 15.37 15.77 4.66
N SER A 431 14.30 14.97 4.71
CA SER A 431 12.97 15.43 5.15
C SER A 431 12.31 14.43 6.10
N ASN A 432 11.44 14.87 7.00
CA ASN A 432 10.82 14.01 8.03
C ASN A 432 9.30 13.84 7.89
N SER A 433 8.71 14.37 6.83
CA SER A 433 7.28 14.21 6.53
C SER A 433 7.05 14.17 5.02
N TYR A 434 5.88 13.66 4.61
CA TYR A 434 5.49 13.66 3.20
C TYR A 434 5.50 15.08 2.61
N GLN A 435 4.84 16.02 3.29
CA GLN A 435 4.75 17.42 2.87
C GLN A 435 6.11 18.07 2.68
N GLU A 436 7.03 17.88 3.65
CA GLU A 436 8.38 18.43 3.55
C GLU A 436 9.13 17.83 2.35
N THR A 437 9.05 16.50 2.15
CA THR A 437 9.73 15.83 1.02
C THR A 437 9.29 16.38 -0.33
N VAL A 438 7.98 16.44 -0.59
CA VAL A 438 7.49 16.86 -1.92
C VAL A 438 7.68 18.35 -2.17
N LEU A 439 7.50 19.21 -1.15
CA LEU A 439 7.78 20.63 -1.31
C LEU A 439 9.28 20.88 -1.51
N LYS A 440 10.15 20.11 -0.86
CA LYS A 440 11.59 20.17 -1.09
C LYS A 440 11.93 19.79 -2.53
N ALA A 441 11.36 18.70 -3.04
CA ALA A 441 11.54 18.26 -4.42
C ALA A 441 11.09 19.31 -5.45
N VAL A 442 9.89 19.87 -5.30
CA VAL A 442 9.37 20.91 -6.20
C VAL A 442 10.23 22.17 -6.16
N ASN A 443 10.65 22.61 -4.97
CA ASN A 443 11.43 23.84 -4.83
C ASN A 443 12.91 23.71 -5.26
N LEU A 444 13.38 22.52 -5.67
CA LEU A 444 14.68 22.39 -6.34
C LEU A 444 14.69 23.04 -7.73
N GLY A 445 13.53 23.25 -8.35
CA GLY A 445 13.39 23.81 -9.71
C GLY A 445 13.80 22.83 -10.80
N GLY A 446 13.77 23.29 -12.05
CA GLY A 446 14.06 22.45 -13.23
C GLY A 446 12.86 21.58 -13.58
N ASP A 447 13.06 20.28 -13.63
CA ASP A 447 12.03 19.26 -13.88
C ASP A 447 11.34 18.90 -12.56
N THR A 448 10.41 19.77 -12.16
CA THR A 448 9.87 19.81 -10.80
C THR A 448 8.78 18.79 -10.56
N ASP A 449 7.92 18.53 -11.55
CA ASP A 449 6.88 17.52 -11.49
C ASP A 449 7.49 16.13 -11.41
N THR A 450 8.46 15.78 -12.27
CA THR A 450 9.07 14.44 -12.23
C THR A 450 9.82 14.18 -10.93
N THR A 451 10.65 15.14 -10.50
CA THR A 451 11.40 15.01 -9.25
C THR A 451 10.45 14.86 -8.05
N ALA A 452 9.34 15.60 -8.04
CA ALA A 452 8.35 15.51 -6.97
C ALA A 452 7.48 14.26 -7.05
N ALA A 453 7.19 13.73 -8.24
CA ALA A 453 6.45 12.49 -8.45
C ALA A 453 7.23 11.29 -7.90
N ILE A 454 8.51 11.17 -8.29
CA ILE A 454 9.41 10.10 -7.82
C ILE A 454 9.59 10.16 -6.30
N ALA A 455 9.89 11.35 -5.77
CA ALA A 455 10.04 11.56 -4.33
C ALA A 455 8.73 11.32 -3.57
N GLY A 456 7.61 11.78 -4.12
CA GLY A 456 6.26 11.67 -3.56
C GLY A 456 5.80 10.22 -3.48
N GLY A 457 6.07 9.40 -4.49
CA GLY A 457 5.76 7.97 -4.47
C GLY A 457 6.43 7.23 -3.31
N LEU A 458 7.74 7.43 -3.11
CA LEU A 458 8.47 6.85 -1.98
C LEU A 458 8.08 7.46 -0.64
N ALA A 459 7.89 8.78 -0.57
CA ALA A 459 7.43 9.46 0.64
C ALA A 459 6.06 8.95 1.08
N GLY A 460 5.17 8.68 0.12
CA GLY A 460 3.89 8.02 0.35
C GLY A 460 4.09 6.68 1.03
N LEU A 461 4.96 5.81 0.50
CA LEU A 461 5.27 4.51 1.11
C LEU A 461 5.87 4.64 2.53
N ILE A 462 6.74 5.62 2.76
CA ILE A 462 7.42 5.84 4.06
C ILE A 462 6.43 6.34 5.12
N TYR A 463 5.66 7.39 4.81
CA TYR A 463 4.85 8.10 5.79
C TYR A 463 3.39 7.62 5.82
N GLY A 464 2.93 6.94 4.77
CA GLY A 464 1.59 6.42 4.61
C GLY A 464 0.63 7.42 3.97
N TYR A 465 -0.48 6.89 3.41
CA TYR A 465 -1.49 7.69 2.70
C TYR A 465 -2.10 8.79 3.58
N ASP A 466 -2.37 8.50 4.85
CA ASP A 466 -2.99 9.45 5.77
C ASP A 466 -2.05 10.60 6.18
N ALA A 467 -0.75 10.53 5.85
CA ALA A 467 0.21 11.61 6.03
C ALA A 467 0.24 12.63 4.87
N ILE A 468 -0.43 12.32 3.75
CA ILE A 468 -0.57 13.23 2.62
C ILE A 468 -1.62 14.30 2.99
N PRO A 469 -1.34 15.60 2.84
CA PRO A 469 -2.30 16.66 3.15
C PRO A 469 -3.63 16.46 2.39
N LYS A 470 -4.74 16.39 3.15
CA LYS A 470 -6.06 16.06 2.60
C LYS A 470 -6.52 17.08 1.57
N GLU A 471 -6.20 18.35 1.80
CA GLU A 471 -6.49 19.45 0.90
C GLU A 471 -5.80 19.30 -0.46
N TRP A 472 -4.64 18.62 -0.54
CA TRP A 472 -3.95 18.35 -1.80
C TRP A 472 -4.60 17.19 -2.54
N ILE A 473 -4.98 16.12 -1.83
CA ILE A 473 -5.72 14.99 -2.42
C ILE A 473 -7.08 15.45 -2.95
N HIS A 474 -7.79 16.31 -2.21
CA HIS A 474 -9.15 16.74 -2.54
C HIS A 474 -9.25 17.48 -3.86
N VAL A 475 -8.20 18.18 -4.29
CA VAL A 475 -8.18 18.95 -5.53
C VAL A 475 -7.61 18.18 -6.72
N LEU A 476 -7.09 16.96 -6.51
CA LEU A 476 -6.54 16.17 -7.60
C LEU A 476 -7.59 15.89 -8.69
N ALA A 477 -7.21 16.15 -9.93
CA ALA A 477 -7.98 15.75 -11.10
C ALA A 477 -8.24 14.24 -11.06
N ARG A 478 -9.48 13.82 -11.34
CA ARG A 478 -9.91 12.41 -11.37
C ARG A 478 -9.60 11.61 -10.09
N LYS A 479 -9.53 12.26 -8.92
CA LYS A 479 -9.31 11.60 -7.60
C LYS A 479 -10.09 10.28 -7.44
N ASN A 480 -11.39 10.26 -7.75
CA ASN A 480 -12.23 9.08 -7.56
C ASN A 480 -11.85 7.91 -8.49
N ASP A 481 -11.30 8.19 -9.67
CA ASP A 481 -10.82 7.14 -10.58
C ASP A 481 -9.49 6.56 -10.09
N ILE A 482 -8.61 7.42 -9.57
CA ILE A 482 -7.35 7.03 -8.93
C ILE A 482 -7.64 6.13 -7.73
N GLU A 483 -8.60 6.50 -6.88
CA GLU A 483 -9.04 5.70 -5.72
C GLU A 483 -9.52 4.30 -6.15
N LYS A 484 -10.41 4.21 -7.16
CA LYS A 484 -10.86 2.93 -7.70
C LYS A 484 -9.73 2.09 -8.29
N LEU A 485 -8.73 2.72 -8.90
CA LEU A 485 -7.56 2.02 -9.41
C LEU A 485 -6.70 1.47 -8.27
N CYS A 486 -6.50 2.27 -7.22
CA CYS A 486 -5.82 1.84 -6.01
C CYS A 486 -6.52 0.63 -5.38
N ASP A 487 -7.84 0.69 -5.20
CA ASP A 487 -8.62 -0.42 -4.64
C ASP A 487 -8.42 -1.72 -5.43
N LYS A 488 -8.51 -1.67 -6.77
CA LYS A 488 -8.30 -2.85 -7.62
C LYS A 488 -6.88 -3.41 -7.54
N LEU A 489 -5.87 -2.54 -7.45
CA LEU A 489 -4.48 -2.98 -7.35
C LEU A 489 -4.19 -3.55 -5.95
N SER A 490 -4.74 -2.93 -4.90
CA SER A 490 -4.71 -3.42 -3.52
C SER A 490 -5.37 -4.79 -3.40
N GLU A 491 -6.54 -5.00 -4.00
CA GLU A 491 -7.23 -6.29 -4.01
C GLU A 491 -6.35 -7.42 -4.58
N LYS A 492 -5.52 -7.08 -5.56
CA LYS A 492 -4.65 -8.05 -6.23
C LYS A 492 -3.34 -8.32 -5.51
N TYR A 493 -2.73 -7.30 -4.90
CA TYR A 493 -1.34 -7.37 -4.43
C TYR A 493 -1.13 -7.04 -2.95
N GLU A 494 -2.14 -6.54 -2.23
CA GLU A 494 -2.03 -6.26 -0.78
C GLU A 494 -2.81 -7.24 0.10
N ILE A 495 -3.74 -8.01 -0.47
CA ILE A 495 -4.50 -9.01 0.30
C ILE A 495 -3.66 -10.28 0.48
N HIS A 496 -2.96 -10.37 1.61
CA HIS A 496 -2.57 -11.65 2.23
C HIS A 496 -2.92 -11.60 3.72
#